data_AF-A0A512MC63-F1
#
_entry.id   AF-A0A512MC63-F1
#
_cell.length_a   1.000
_cell.length_b   1.000
_cell.length_c   1.000
_cell.angle_alpha   90.00
_cell.angle_beta   90.00
_cell.angle_gamma   90.00
#
_symmetry.space_group_name_H-M   'P 1'
#
loop_
_entity.id
_entity.type
_entity.pdbx_description
1 polymer ?
#
loop_
_entity_poly.entity_id
_entity_poly.type
_entity_poly.pdbx_seq_one_letter_code
_entity_poly.pdbx_strand_id
1 'polypeptide(L)'
;MNMKALTPLLFTLLLAPALVAQPAADPNQRLRDTLKNTMLQLRAAETERATLQANQLVNEAKIKELTTQVETLNKQIAKITKDAAAEEEAAKKQIDDLKAKQEAQAKQIAQLQEALEKWKTGYNDVVKIAKDREALRAKASNKAVLAERKLAERERQNLELYVTGREILDRLAGFSLGTALTAREPFVGTTRVKLQNLVQDYADKLQDSKYNPFAEAEAAKQKGPQVTDATAKESGEVQKPKQP
;
A
#
# COMPACT_ATOMS: atom_id res chain seq x y z
N MET A 1 -67.29 6.46 -0.12
CA MET A 1 -68.66 6.97 0.11
C MET A 1 -68.90 8.12 -0.87
N ASN A 2 -69.48 7.84 -2.03
CA ASN A 2 -69.74 8.84 -3.06
C ASN A 2 -71.27 8.89 -3.28
N MET A 3 -71.90 9.92 -2.71
CA MET A 3 -73.30 10.26 -3.00
C MET A 3 -73.34 11.30 -4.11
N LYS A 4 -73.83 10.92 -5.29
CA LYS A 4 -74.39 11.84 -6.30
C LYS A 4 -75.39 11.07 -7.15
N ALA A 5 -76.67 11.42 -7.05
CA ALA A 5 -77.56 11.70 -8.17
C ALA A 5 -78.99 11.87 -7.65
N LEU A 6 -79.49 13.09 -7.78
CA LEU A 6 -80.87 13.50 -7.59
C LEU A 6 -81.37 13.94 -8.97
N THR A 7 -82.42 13.32 -9.49
CA THR A 7 -83.27 13.87 -10.55
C THR A 7 -84.67 13.23 -10.49
N PRO A 8 -85.72 13.93 -10.97
CA PRO A 8 -87.05 13.93 -10.36
C PRO A 8 -88.16 13.40 -11.29
N LEU A 9 -89.41 13.58 -10.85
CA LEU A 9 -90.60 13.94 -11.65
C LEU A 9 -91.75 12.89 -11.74
N LEU A 10 -92.91 13.33 -11.25
CA LEU A 10 -94.31 13.08 -11.65
C LEU A 10 -94.85 11.63 -11.77
N PHE A 11 -95.86 11.29 -10.95
CA PHE A 11 -97.20 10.94 -11.46
C PHE A 11 -98.27 11.07 -10.36
N THR A 12 -99.48 11.35 -10.83
CA THR A 12 -100.70 11.80 -10.17
C THR A 12 -101.55 10.70 -9.52
N LEU A 13 -102.44 11.10 -8.58
CA LEU A 13 -103.92 10.96 -8.66
C LEU A 13 -104.65 10.28 -7.46
N LEU A 14 -105.73 10.98 -7.02
CA LEU A 14 -106.99 10.53 -6.37
C LEU A 14 -106.99 10.17 -4.85
N LEU A 15 -107.59 10.99 -3.97
CA LEU A 15 -109.03 11.03 -3.51
C LEU A 15 -109.35 9.87 -2.54
N ALA A 16 -109.81 10.01 -1.29
CA ALA A 16 -110.83 10.89 -0.70
C ALA A 16 -110.73 10.96 0.85
N PRO A 17 -111.38 11.93 1.52
CA PRO A 17 -111.23 12.23 2.94
C PRO A 17 -112.28 11.54 3.84
N ALA A 18 -111.87 11.06 5.02
CA ALA A 18 -112.79 10.74 6.10
C ALA A 18 -113.00 11.99 6.97
N LEU A 19 -114.20 12.56 6.88
CA LEU A 19 -114.67 13.69 7.65
C LEU A 19 -115.08 13.18 9.05
N VAL A 20 -114.26 13.43 10.07
CA VAL A 20 -114.70 13.37 11.46
C VAL A 20 -114.74 14.80 11.99
N ALA A 21 -115.93 15.17 12.44
CA ALA A 21 -116.30 16.46 12.98
C ALA A 21 -115.36 16.88 14.12
N GLN A 22 -114.72 18.03 13.94
CA GLN A 22 -114.29 18.92 15.01
C GLN A 22 -115.09 20.22 14.87
N PRO A 23 -115.42 20.87 15.99
CA PRO A 23 -116.49 21.85 16.10
C PRO A 23 -116.30 23.00 15.11
N ALA A 24 -117.41 23.63 14.72
CA ALA A 24 -117.44 24.81 13.88
C ALA A 24 -116.55 25.92 14.46
N ALA A 25 -115.27 25.89 14.10
CA ALA A 25 -114.43 27.05 14.11
C ALA A 25 -115.01 27.95 13.02
N ASP A 26 -115.49 29.11 13.45
CA ASP A 26 -115.80 30.27 12.64
C ASP A 26 -114.95 30.26 11.34
N PRO A 27 -115.51 30.38 10.12
CA PRO A 27 -114.68 30.47 8.91
C PRO A 27 -113.61 31.58 9.02
N ASN A 28 -113.89 32.60 9.84
CA ASN A 28 -112.96 33.65 10.25
C ASN A 28 -111.81 33.20 11.18
N GLN A 29 -111.93 32.10 11.94
CA GLN A 29 -110.85 31.53 12.76
C GLN A 29 -109.88 30.70 11.91
N ARG A 30 -110.37 29.88 10.97
CA ARG A 30 -109.50 29.16 10.02
C ARG A 30 -108.72 30.10 9.11
N LEU A 31 -109.34 31.21 8.66
CA LEU A 31 -108.65 32.28 7.94
C LEU A 31 -107.56 32.95 8.80
N ARG A 32 -107.81 33.14 10.11
CA ARG A 32 -106.79 33.68 11.02
C ARG A 32 -105.66 32.70 11.28
N ASP A 33 -105.94 31.41 11.42
CA ASP A 33 -104.91 30.39 11.68
C ASP A 33 -104.08 30.11 10.43
N THR A 34 -104.69 30.10 9.25
CA THR A 34 -103.95 30.03 7.97
C THR A 34 -103.09 31.27 7.76
N LEU A 35 -103.60 32.48 8.07
CA LEU A 35 -102.84 33.73 7.95
C LEU A 35 -101.70 33.81 8.99
N LYS A 36 -101.89 33.30 10.21
CA LYS A 36 -100.79 33.12 11.18
C LYS A 36 -99.75 32.13 10.70
N ASN A 37 -100.18 31.01 10.11
CA ASN A 37 -99.27 29.97 9.62
C ASN A 37 -98.48 30.45 8.39
N THR A 38 -99.10 31.19 7.47
CA THR A 38 -98.39 31.83 6.34
C THR A 38 -97.45 32.93 6.83
N MET A 39 -97.81 33.69 7.85
CA MET A 39 -96.91 34.67 8.47
C MET A 39 -95.72 34.01 9.18
N LEU A 40 -95.94 32.87 9.85
CA LEU A 40 -94.86 32.06 10.45
C LEU A 40 -93.96 31.44 9.38
N GLN A 41 -94.52 30.92 8.30
CA GLN A 41 -93.76 30.41 7.15
C GLN A 41 -92.97 31.52 6.45
N LEU A 42 -93.55 32.72 6.30
CA LEU A 42 -92.86 33.87 5.73
C LEU A 42 -91.68 34.30 6.62
N ARG A 43 -91.89 34.37 7.94
CA ARG A 43 -90.83 34.68 8.90
C ARG A 43 -89.74 33.60 8.93
N ALA A 44 -90.14 32.32 8.84
CA ALA A 44 -89.21 31.20 8.76
C ALA A 44 -88.39 31.26 7.46
N ALA A 45 -89.04 31.53 6.32
CA ALA A 45 -88.38 31.70 5.03
C ALA A 45 -87.47 32.93 4.97
N GLU A 46 -87.84 34.06 5.60
CA GLU A 46 -86.96 35.22 5.76
C GLU A 46 -85.75 34.90 6.62
N THR A 47 -85.93 34.16 7.72
CA THR A 47 -84.83 33.71 8.58
C THR A 47 -83.91 32.74 7.83
N GLU A 48 -84.47 31.80 7.08
CA GLU A 48 -83.73 30.84 6.25
C GLU A 48 -82.99 31.55 5.09
N ARG A 49 -83.61 32.57 4.49
CA ARG A 49 -82.95 33.37 3.46
C ARG A 49 -81.80 34.19 4.04
N ALA A 50 -81.97 34.77 5.23
CA ALA A 50 -80.92 35.48 5.93
C ALA A 50 -79.75 34.55 6.33
N THR A 51 -80.04 33.34 6.81
CA THR A 51 -78.99 32.34 7.13
C THR A 51 -78.30 31.82 5.87
N LEU A 52 -79.02 31.58 4.77
CA LEU A 52 -78.43 31.19 3.49
C LEU A 52 -77.55 32.29 2.90
N GLN A 53 -77.96 33.56 2.98
CA GLN A 53 -77.13 34.70 2.57
C GLN A 53 -75.87 34.84 3.44
N ALA A 54 -76.00 34.68 4.76
CA ALA A 54 -74.85 34.66 5.66
C ALA A 54 -73.89 33.49 5.33
N ASN A 55 -74.43 32.30 5.05
CA ASN A 55 -73.64 31.13 4.64
C ASN A 55 -72.99 31.31 3.27
N GLN A 56 -73.64 31.99 2.32
CA GLN A 56 -73.05 32.32 1.02
C GLN A 56 -71.83 33.22 1.19
N LEU A 57 -71.92 34.29 2.00
CA LEU A 57 -70.79 35.17 2.28
C LEU A 57 -69.63 34.43 2.96
N VAL A 58 -69.93 33.54 3.92
CA VAL A 58 -68.91 32.70 4.58
C VAL A 58 -68.27 31.72 3.60
N ASN A 59 -69.06 31.10 2.71
CA ASN A 59 -68.55 30.17 1.71
C ASN A 59 -67.73 30.88 0.63
N GLU A 60 -68.14 32.06 0.18
CA GLU A 60 -67.36 32.89 -0.74
C GLU A 60 -66.02 33.31 -0.12
N ALA A 61 -66.01 33.69 1.17
CA ALA A 61 -64.77 33.98 1.89
C ALA A 61 -63.85 32.74 1.98
N LYS A 62 -64.41 31.56 2.30
CA LYS A 62 -63.66 30.29 2.32
C LYS A 62 -63.15 29.87 0.94
N ILE A 63 -63.92 30.06 -0.12
CA ILE A 63 -63.48 29.77 -1.49
C ILE A 63 -62.31 30.68 -1.85
N LYS A 64 -62.40 31.98 -1.57
CA LYS A 64 -61.29 32.92 -1.79
C LYS A 64 -60.04 32.50 -1.03
N GLU A 65 -60.16 32.22 0.27
CA GLU A 65 -59.06 31.74 1.10
C GLU A 65 -58.43 30.45 0.53
N LEU A 66 -59.23 29.43 0.26
CA LEU A 66 -58.76 28.17 -0.31
C LEU A 66 -58.12 28.35 -1.69
N THR A 67 -58.66 29.24 -2.55
CA THR A 67 -58.02 29.55 -3.84
C THR A 67 -56.66 30.18 -3.66
N THR A 68 -56.50 31.11 -2.71
CA THR A 68 -55.18 31.71 -2.42
C THR A 68 -54.19 30.70 -1.84
N GLN A 69 -54.64 29.78 -0.99
CA GLN A 69 -53.82 28.70 -0.46
C GLN A 69 -53.39 27.72 -1.56
N VAL A 70 -54.31 27.31 -2.45
CA VAL A 70 -54.00 26.45 -3.59
C VAL A 70 -53.00 27.13 -4.53
N GLU A 71 -53.17 28.41 -4.83
CA GLU A 71 -52.20 29.15 -5.64
C GLU A 71 -50.82 29.23 -4.97
N THR A 72 -50.78 29.45 -3.65
CA THR A 72 -49.52 29.51 -2.89
C THR A 72 -48.83 28.16 -2.85
N LEU A 73 -49.57 27.08 -2.60
CA LEU A 73 -49.05 25.72 -2.61
C LEU A 73 -48.58 25.30 -4.01
N ASN A 74 -49.32 25.65 -5.06
CA ASN A 74 -48.90 25.40 -6.44
C ASN A 74 -47.60 26.12 -6.78
N LYS A 75 -47.44 27.38 -6.34
CA LYS A 75 -46.17 28.13 -6.49
C LYS A 75 -45.03 27.48 -5.73
N GLN A 76 -45.28 26.99 -4.51
CA GLN A 76 -44.26 26.28 -3.72
C GLN A 76 -43.86 24.95 -4.36
N ILE A 77 -44.83 24.15 -4.82
CA ILE A 77 -44.56 22.88 -5.52
C ILE A 77 -43.75 23.15 -6.79
N ALA A 78 -44.14 24.13 -7.60
CA ALA A 78 -43.42 24.50 -8.82
C ALA A 78 -41.97 24.96 -8.54
N LYS A 79 -41.75 25.65 -7.41
CA LYS A 79 -40.41 26.05 -6.98
C LYS A 79 -39.58 24.84 -6.54
N ILE A 80 -40.13 24.00 -5.65
CA ILE A 80 -39.44 22.82 -5.12
C ILE A 80 -39.11 21.82 -6.24
N THR A 81 -40.02 21.60 -7.19
CA THR A 81 -39.76 20.69 -8.32
C THR A 81 -38.65 21.21 -9.23
N LYS A 82 -38.60 22.53 -9.46
CA LYS A 82 -37.53 23.16 -10.24
C LYS A 82 -36.18 23.08 -9.52
N ASP A 83 -36.18 23.38 -8.22
CA ASP A 83 -34.97 23.34 -7.39
C ASP A 83 -34.44 21.91 -7.29
N ALA A 84 -35.32 20.91 -7.07
CA ALA A 84 -34.96 19.50 -7.03
C ALA A 84 -34.38 18.99 -8.36
N ALA A 85 -34.95 19.39 -9.50
CA ALA A 85 -34.40 19.04 -10.81
C ALA A 85 -33.02 19.65 -11.04
N ALA A 86 -32.80 20.89 -10.58
CA ALA A 86 -31.48 21.54 -10.67
C ALA A 86 -30.44 20.87 -9.77
N GLU A 87 -30.82 20.48 -8.55
CA GLU A 87 -29.97 19.75 -7.61
C GLU A 87 -29.62 18.35 -8.13
N GLU A 88 -30.57 17.63 -8.73
CA GLU A 88 -30.32 16.31 -9.31
C GLU A 88 -29.29 16.37 -10.44
N GLU A 89 -29.41 17.36 -11.33
CA GLU A 89 -28.45 17.59 -12.40
C GLU A 89 -27.07 18.03 -11.88
N ALA A 90 -27.03 18.86 -10.83
CA ALA A 90 -25.77 19.22 -10.17
C ALA A 90 -25.11 18.01 -9.49
N ALA A 91 -25.89 17.18 -8.81
CA ALA A 91 -25.42 15.96 -8.14
C ALA A 91 -24.90 14.94 -9.16
N LYS A 92 -25.60 14.73 -10.29
CA LYS A 92 -25.12 13.87 -11.38
C LYS A 92 -23.76 14.32 -11.91
N LYS A 93 -23.62 15.62 -12.20
CA LYS A 93 -22.33 16.18 -12.65
C LYS A 93 -21.21 15.98 -11.63
N GLN A 94 -21.49 16.22 -10.35
CA GLN A 94 -20.51 15.99 -9.28
C GLN A 94 -20.12 14.51 -9.17
N ILE A 95 -21.08 13.59 -9.28
CA ILE A 95 -20.81 12.15 -9.26
C ILE A 95 -19.92 11.76 -10.44
N ASP A 96 -20.22 12.26 -11.64
CA ASP A 96 -19.42 11.95 -12.84
C ASP A 96 -18.01 12.54 -12.75
N ASP A 97 -17.86 13.77 -12.24
CA ASP A 97 -16.56 14.39 -11.97
C ASP A 97 -15.75 13.59 -10.93
N LEU A 98 -16.40 13.12 -9.86
CA LEU A 98 -15.76 12.32 -8.83
C LEU A 98 -15.34 10.95 -9.37
N LYS A 99 -16.17 10.29 -10.18
CA LYS A 99 -15.81 9.05 -10.86
C LYS A 99 -14.61 9.24 -11.79
N ALA A 100 -14.61 10.29 -12.61
CA ALA A 100 -13.49 10.61 -13.49
C ALA A 100 -12.20 10.85 -12.70
N LYS A 101 -12.26 11.58 -11.57
CA LYS A 101 -11.12 11.77 -10.67
C LYS A 101 -10.66 10.46 -10.03
N GLN A 102 -11.58 9.59 -9.61
CA GLN A 102 -11.25 8.30 -9.03
C GLN A 102 -10.52 7.39 -10.03
N GLU A 103 -11.00 7.35 -11.28
CA GLU A 103 -10.34 6.60 -12.36
C GLU A 103 -8.95 7.17 -12.67
N ALA A 104 -8.80 8.49 -12.71
CA ALA A 104 -7.51 9.15 -12.91
C ALA A 104 -6.52 8.83 -11.77
N GLN A 105 -6.99 8.88 -10.51
CA GLN A 105 -6.18 8.51 -9.35
C GLN A 105 -5.81 7.02 -9.36
N ALA A 106 -6.74 6.12 -9.71
CA ALA A 106 -6.45 4.71 -9.83
C ALA A 106 -5.35 4.43 -10.88
N LYS A 107 -5.41 5.11 -12.03
CA LYS A 107 -4.36 5.04 -13.06
C LYS A 107 -3.02 5.58 -12.55
N GLN A 108 -3.01 6.70 -11.84
CA GLN A 108 -1.79 7.25 -11.25
C GLN A 108 -1.17 6.31 -10.21
N ILE A 109 -1.99 5.72 -9.33
CA ILE A 109 -1.53 4.74 -8.33
C ILE A 109 -0.92 3.53 -9.03
N ALA A 110 -1.56 2.98 -10.07
CA ALA A 110 -1.00 1.86 -10.83
C ALA A 110 0.34 2.21 -11.48
N GLN A 111 0.47 3.39 -12.10
CA GLN A 111 1.72 3.87 -12.69
C GLN A 111 2.83 4.05 -11.64
N LEU A 112 2.49 4.61 -10.47
CA LEU A 112 3.45 4.79 -9.38
C LEU A 112 3.88 3.44 -8.78
N GLN A 113 2.97 2.47 -8.67
CA GLN A 113 3.31 1.12 -8.23
C GLN A 113 4.25 0.43 -9.22
N GLU A 114 3.96 0.49 -10.52
CA GLU A 114 4.87 -0.03 -11.56
C GLU A 114 6.23 0.65 -11.53
N ALA A 115 6.27 1.97 -11.35
CA ALA A 115 7.53 2.70 -11.21
C ALA A 115 8.30 2.25 -9.97
N LEU A 116 7.64 2.13 -8.81
CA LEU A 116 8.27 1.65 -7.58
C LEU A 116 8.84 0.24 -7.73
N GLU A 117 8.12 -0.67 -8.38
CA GLU A 117 8.63 -2.02 -8.63
C GLU A 117 9.85 -2.00 -9.56
N LYS A 118 9.82 -1.20 -10.65
CA LYS A 118 10.99 -1.00 -11.52
C LYS A 118 12.19 -0.38 -10.78
N TRP A 119 11.95 0.56 -9.87
CA TRP A 119 13.00 1.16 -9.05
C TRP A 119 13.57 0.15 -8.05
N LYS A 120 12.74 -0.68 -7.42
CA LYS A 120 13.20 -1.74 -6.52
C LYS A 120 14.02 -2.79 -7.25
N THR A 121 13.58 -3.25 -8.43
CA THR A 121 14.35 -4.22 -9.22
C THR A 121 15.67 -3.63 -9.67
N GLY A 122 15.66 -2.42 -10.25
CA GLY A 122 16.88 -1.71 -10.64
C GLY A 122 17.85 -1.47 -9.48
N TYR A 123 17.33 -1.11 -8.30
CA TYR A 123 18.15 -0.95 -7.09
C TYR A 123 18.78 -2.28 -6.66
N ASN A 124 17.99 -3.36 -6.61
CA ASN A 124 18.50 -4.69 -6.26
C ASN A 124 19.57 -5.18 -7.25
N ASP A 125 19.40 -4.90 -8.54
CA ASP A 125 20.39 -5.22 -9.57
C ASP A 125 21.69 -4.44 -9.38
N VAL A 126 21.60 -3.13 -9.10
CA VAL A 126 22.79 -2.30 -8.80
C VAL A 126 23.49 -2.79 -7.54
N VAL A 127 22.76 -3.12 -6.48
CA VAL A 127 23.33 -3.66 -5.25
C VAL A 127 24.02 -5.00 -5.51
N LYS A 128 23.42 -5.88 -6.32
CA LYS A 128 24.03 -7.15 -6.71
C LYS A 128 25.33 -6.93 -7.49
N ILE A 129 25.30 -6.06 -8.51
CA ILE A 129 26.48 -5.71 -9.29
C ILE A 129 27.57 -5.12 -8.41
N ALA A 130 27.22 -4.24 -7.46
CA ALA A 130 28.18 -3.65 -6.54
C ALA A 130 28.84 -4.71 -5.64
N LYS A 131 28.05 -5.64 -5.08
CA LYS A 131 28.57 -6.75 -4.28
C LYS A 131 29.48 -7.68 -5.09
N ASP A 132 29.07 -8.03 -6.31
CA ASP A 132 29.85 -8.89 -7.20
C ASP A 132 31.17 -8.21 -7.59
N ARG A 133 31.14 -6.90 -7.88
CA ARG A 133 32.33 -6.11 -8.19
C ARG A 133 33.28 -6.01 -7.00
N GLU A 134 32.76 -5.82 -5.80
CA GLU A 134 33.60 -5.77 -4.60
C GLU A 134 34.20 -7.13 -4.27
N ALA A 135 33.44 -8.22 -4.43
CA ALA A 135 33.96 -9.57 -4.29
C ALA A 135 35.07 -9.87 -5.32
N LEU A 136 34.91 -9.41 -6.56
CA LEU A 136 35.95 -9.54 -7.59
C LEU A 136 37.18 -8.69 -7.28
N ARG A 137 37.00 -7.45 -6.79
CA ARG A 137 38.10 -6.57 -6.36
C ARG A 137 38.88 -7.20 -5.21
N ALA A 138 38.20 -7.72 -4.19
CA ALA A 138 38.83 -8.42 -3.08
C ALA A 138 39.61 -9.65 -3.54
N LYS A 139 39.03 -10.47 -4.44
CA LYS A 139 39.72 -11.63 -5.04
C LYS A 139 40.96 -11.21 -5.84
N ALA A 140 40.86 -10.15 -6.65
CA ALA A 140 41.97 -9.64 -7.44
C ALA A 140 43.09 -9.09 -6.54
N SER A 141 42.74 -8.31 -5.51
CA SER A 141 43.69 -7.80 -4.51
C SER A 141 44.42 -8.94 -3.80
N ASN A 142 43.68 -9.96 -3.33
CA ASN A 142 44.28 -11.13 -2.69
C ASN A 142 45.22 -11.89 -3.63
N LYS A 143 44.85 -12.05 -4.92
CA LYS A 143 45.73 -12.67 -5.91
C LYS A 143 46.99 -11.85 -6.17
N ALA A 144 46.89 -10.52 -6.22
CA ALA A 144 48.03 -9.63 -6.37
C ALA A 144 49.00 -9.78 -5.18
N VAL A 145 48.50 -9.71 -3.94
CA VAL A 145 49.32 -9.89 -2.73
C VAL A 145 49.99 -11.28 -2.70
N LEU A 146 49.27 -12.34 -3.08
CA LEU A 146 49.86 -13.68 -3.15
C LEU A 146 50.92 -13.79 -4.25
N ALA A 147 50.71 -13.15 -5.41
CA ALA A 147 51.68 -13.13 -6.49
C ALA A 147 52.94 -12.34 -6.10
N GLU A 148 52.80 -11.18 -5.46
CA GLU A 148 53.91 -10.38 -4.93
C GLU A 148 54.72 -11.17 -3.91
N ARG A 149 54.07 -11.86 -2.97
CA ARG A 149 54.76 -12.73 -1.99
C ARG A 149 55.52 -13.86 -2.66
N LYS A 150 54.93 -14.49 -3.69
CA LYS A 150 55.61 -15.54 -4.46
C LYS A 150 56.81 -14.98 -5.21
N LEU A 151 56.69 -13.81 -5.84
CA LEU A 151 57.79 -13.16 -6.54
C LEU A 151 58.94 -12.84 -5.58
N ALA A 152 58.66 -12.21 -4.44
CA ALA A 152 59.66 -11.92 -3.42
C ALA A 152 60.38 -13.19 -2.90
N GLU A 153 59.64 -14.28 -2.70
CA GLU A 153 60.22 -15.57 -2.31
C GLU A 153 61.12 -16.15 -3.41
N ARG A 154 60.73 -16.06 -4.70
CA ARG A 154 61.60 -16.48 -5.81
C ARG A 154 62.84 -15.62 -5.96
N GLU A 155 62.70 -14.32 -5.77
CA GLU A 155 63.84 -13.40 -5.81
C GLU A 155 64.83 -13.75 -4.71
N ARG A 156 64.36 -14.03 -3.49
CA ARG A 156 65.23 -14.51 -2.40
C ARG A 156 65.93 -15.82 -2.74
N GLN A 157 65.19 -16.84 -3.19
CA GLN A 157 65.75 -18.14 -3.58
C GLN A 157 66.76 -18.02 -4.72
N ASN A 158 66.51 -17.15 -5.70
CA ASN A 158 67.45 -16.88 -6.78
C ASN A 158 68.74 -16.22 -6.27
N LEU A 159 68.62 -15.23 -5.39
CA LEU A 159 69.79 -14.61 -4.76
C LEU A 159 70.60 -15.62 -3.94
N GLU A 160 69.95 -16.48 -3.15
CA GLU A 160 70.62 -17.55 -2.39
C GLU A 160 71.33 -18.56 -3.31
N LEU A 161 70.68 -18.94 -4.42
CA LEU A 161 71.28 -19.82 -5.43
C LEU A 161 72.50 -19.17 -6.09
N TYR A 162 72.42 -17.88 -6.42
CA TYR A 162 73.53 -17.12 -7.00
C TYR A 162 74.71 -17.01 -6.03
N VAL A 163 74.44 -16.71 -4.76
CA VAL A 163 75.48 -16.66 -3.71
C VAL A 163 76.14 -18.03 -3.55
N THR A 164 75.35 -19.10 -3.43
CA THR A 164 75.86 -20.48 -3.32
C THR A 164 76.69 -20.86 -4.53
N GLY A 165 76.23 -20.54 -5.74
CA GLY A 165 76.97 -20.78 -6.98
C GLY A 165 78.30 -20.02 -7.03
N ARG A 166 78.31 -18.76 -6.56
CA ARG A 166 79.53 -17.96 -6.46
C ARG A 166 80.51 -18.53 -5.43
N GLU A 167 80.03 -18.96 -4.25
CA GLU A 167 80.87 -19.63 -3.25
C GLU A 167 81.55 -20.88 -3.82
N ILE A 168 80.83 -21.70 -4.61
CA ILE A 168 81.39 -22.89 -5.27
C ILE A 168 82.49 -22.48 -6.26
N LEU A 169 82.25 -21.48 -7.10
CA LEU A 169 83.23 -20.99 -8.08
C LEU A 169 84.48 -20.40 -7.40
N ASP A 170 84.30 -19.59 -6.35
CA ASP A 170 85.40 -19.00 -5.58
C ASP A 170 86.25 -20.08 -4.90
N ARG A 171 85.62 -21.14 -4.37
CA ARG A 171 86.31 -22.29 -3.78
C ARG A 171 87.04 -23.13 -4.83
N LEU A 172 86.47 -23.35 -6.00
CA LEU A 172 87.13 -24.04 -7.12
C LEU A 172 88.34 -23.25 -7.62
N ALA A 173 88.24 -21.92 -7.71
CA ALA A 173 89.34 -21.04 -8.08
C ALA A 173 90.45 -21.04 -7.01
N GLY A 174 90.10 -20.95 -5.72
CA GLY A 174 91.07 -21.06 -4.63
C GLY A 174 91.73 -22.44 -4.55
N PHE A 175 90.97 -23.50 -4.85
CA PHE A 175 91.48 -24.87 -4.89
C PHE A 175 92.42 -25.09 -6.07
N SER A 176 92.14 -24.59 -7.27
CA SER A 176 93.05 -24.76 -8.41
C SER A 176 94.38 -24.01 -8.20
N LEU A 177 94.35 -22.83 -7.58
CA LEU A 177 95.53 -22.03 -7.29
C LEU A 177 96.37 -22.58 -6.12
N GLY A 178 95.74 -23.03 -5.03
CA GLY A 178 96.43 -23.58 -3.86
C GLY A 178 96.83 -25.05 -4.00
N THR A 179 96.06 -25.83 -4.76
CA THR A 179 96.31 -27.27 -4.93
C THR A 179 97.31 -27.54 -6.05
N ALA A 180 97.40 -26.70 -7.08
CA ALA A 180 98.49 -26.80 -8.06
C ALA A 180 99.89 -26.65 -7.40
N LEU A 181 99.97 -25.93 -6.27
CA LEU A 181 101.21 -25.76 -5.51
C LEU A 181 101.51 -26.94 -4.57
N THR A 182 100.48 -27.69 -4.13
CA THR A 182 100.62 -28.87 -3.25
C THR A 182 100.44 -30.23 -3.98
N ALA A 183 100.15 -30.23 -5.28
CA ALA A 183 99.88 -31.38 -6.17
C ALA A 183 101.04 -32.38 -6.35
N ARG A 184 102.02 -32.38 -5.46
CA ARG A 184 103.08 -33.39 -5.43
C ARG A 184 102.71 -34.61 -4.58
N GLU A 185 101.55 -34.61 -3.91
CA GLU A 185 101.02 -35.79 -3.23
C GLU A 185 99.59 -36.15 -3.70
N PRO A 186 99.30 -37.43 -4.01
CA PRO A 186 98.00 -37.89 -4.47
C PRO A 186 96.97 -37.81 -3.35
N PHE A 187 95.74 -37.38 -3.66
CA PHE A 187 94.58 -37.29 -2.77
C PHE A 187 94.44 -38.47 -1.78
N VAL A 188 95.01 -38.35 -0.58
CA VAL A 188 94.92 -39.36 0.48
C VAL A 188 93.52 -39.32 1.12
N GLY A 189 93.01 -40.46 1.60
CA GLY A 189 91.61 -40.67 2.00
C GLY A 189 90.95 -39.58 2.85
N THR A 190 91.69 -38.88 3.72
CA THR A 190 91.16 -37.77 4.52
C THR A 190 90.79 -36.52 3.70
N THR A 191 91.53 -36.21 2.64
CA THR A 191 91.19 -35.12 1.70
C THR A 191 90.00 -35.48 0.80
N ARG A 192 89.87 -36.76 0.41
CA ARG A 192 88.71 -37.27 -0.33
C ARG A 192 87.42 -37.14 0.48
N VAL A 193 87.42 -37.51 1.76
CA VAL A 193 86.24 -37.39 2.64
C VAL A 193 85.85 -35.92 2.84
N LYS A 194 86.82 -35.01 3.02
CA LYS A 194 86.53 -33.57 3.13
C LYS A 194 85.89 -32.99 1.86
N LEU A 195 86.37 -33.42 0.68
CA LEU A 195 85.78 -33.01 -0.60
C LEU A 195 84.38 -33.58 -0.79
N GLN A 196 84.15 -34.84 -0.39
CA GLN A 196 82.82 -35.46 -0.42
C GLN A 196 81.82 -34.72 0.49
N ASN A 197 82.21 -34.40 1.73
CA ASN A 197 81.36 -33.62 2.64
C ASN A 197 81.05 -32.24 2.08
N LEU A 198 82.03 -31.56 1.48
CA LEU A 198 81.81 -30.24 0.89
C LEU A 198 80.90 -30.29 -0.34
N VAL A 199 81.05 -31.31 -1.20
CA VAL A 199 80.14 -31.55 -2.32
C VAL A 199 78.72 -31.84 -1.81
N GLN A 200 78.60 -32.60 -0.72
CA GLN A 200 77.32 -32.88 -0.09
C GLN A 200 76.69 -31.62 0.51
N ASP A 201 77.42 -30.82 1.28
CA ASP A 201 76.94 -29.57 1.86
C ASP A 201 76.44 -28.59 0.79
N TYR A 202 77.15 -28.48 -0.35
CA TYR A 202 76.71 -27.64 -1.46
C TYR A 202 75.56 -28.26 -2.25
N ALA A 203 75.51 -29.58 -2.39
CA ALA A 203 74.36 -30.27 -2.97
C ALA A 203 73.10 -30.03 -2.13
N ASP A 204 73.20 -30.07 -0.81
CA ASP A 204 72.11 -29.80 0.12
C ASP A 204 71.66 -28.33 0.03
N LYS A 205 72.59 -27.37 0.05
CA LYS A 205 72.27 -25.94 -0.17
C LYS A 205 71.61 -25.66 -1.53
N LEU A 206 72.09 -26.32 -2.60
CA LEU A 206 71.50 -26.20 -3.95
C LEU A 206 70.08 -26.78 -4.02
N GLN A 207 69.81 -27.85 -3.27
CA GLN A 207 68.46 -28.41 -3.17
C GLN A 207 67.53 -27.51 -2.35
N ASP A 208 68.02 -26.97 -1.23
CA ASP A 208 67.25 -26.09 -0.34
C ASP A 208 66.88 -24.75 -0.99
N SER A 209 67.79 -24.14 -1.78
CA SER A 209 67.53 -22.88 -2.49
C SER A 209 66.75 -23.08 -3.81
N LYS A 210 66.54 -24.32 -4.27
CA LYS A 210 65.79 -24.58 -5.50
C LYS A 210 64.30 -24.43 -5.24
N TYR A 211 63.63 -23.63 -6.08
CA TYR A 211 62.17 -23.50 -6.00
C TYR A 211 61.48 -24.86 -6.16
N ASN A 212 60.73 -25.27 -5.13
CA ASN A 212 59.88 -26.45 -5.15
C ASN A 212 58.38 -26.07 -5.16
N PRO A 213 57.66 -26.27 -6.28
CA PRO A 213 56.24 -25.94 -6.39
C PRO A 213 55.33 -26.85 -5.53
N PHE A 214 55.82 -28.00 -5.09
CA PHE A 214 55.03 -28.96 -4.32
C PHE A 214 55.11 -28.73 -2.80
N ALA A 215 56.21 -28.13 -2.31
CA ALA A 215 56.35 -27.75 -0.90
C ALA A 215 55.31 -26.67 -0.49
N GLU A 216 55.02 -25.71 -1.37
CA GLU A 216 53.95 -24.72 -1.17
C GLU A 216 52.55 -25.37 -1.13
N ALA A 217 52.33 -26.43 -1.91
CA ALA A 217 51.05 -27.14 -1.96
C ALA A 217 50.79 -27.98 -0.70
N GLU A 218 51.84 -28.49 -0.05
CA GLU A 218 51.74 -29.19 1.23
C GLU A 218 51.55 -28.22 2.42
N ALA A 219 52.26 -27.08 2.43
CA ALA A 219 52.07 -26.03 3.44
C ALA A 219 50.67 -25.40 3.37
N ALA A 220 50.07 -25.30 2.18
CA ALA A 220 48.70 -24.82 2.01
C ALA A 220 47.63 -25.83 2.49
N LYS A 221 47.91 -27.13 2.47
CA LYS A 221 47.01 -28.17 3.01
C LYS A 221 47.01 -28.22 4.55
N GLN A 222 48.10 -27.82 5.19
CA GLN A 222 48.20 -27.80 6.67
C GLN A 222 47.54 -26.57 7.32
N LYS A 223 47.23 -25.51 6.56
CA LYS A 223 46.46 -24.34 7.02
C LYS A 223 44.98 -24.45 6.60
N GLY A 224 44.29 -25.48 7.10
CA GLY A 224 42.81 -25.57 7.16
C GLY A 224 42.25 -24.89 8.42
N PRO A 225 40.94 -24.60 8.49
CA PRO A 225 40.39 -23.46 9.22
C PRO A 225 40.49 -23.58 10.75
N GLN A 226 41.25 -22.67 11.38
CA GLN A 226 41.04 -22.32 12.79
C GLN A 226 39.77 -21.46 12.87
N VAL A 227 38.66 -22.14 13.18
CA VAL A 227 37.48 -21.51 13.76
C VAL A 227 37.92 -20.99 15.13
N THR A 228 38.04 -19.67 15.26
CA THR A 228 38.13 -19.02 16.57
C THR A 228 36.75 -19.12 17.23
N ASP A 229 36.50 -20.23 17.91
CA ASP A 229 35.44 -20.36 18.89
C ASP A 229 35.90 -19.61 20.16
N ALA A 230 35.59 -18.33 20.22
CA ALA A 230 35.92 -17.48 21.36
C ALA A 230 34.84 -16.42 21.59
N THR A 231 33.57 -16.84 21.78
CA THR A 231 32.59 -16.05 22.53
C THR A 231 31.44 -16.91 23.06
N ALA A 232 31.66 -17.67 24.14
CA ALA A 232 30.58 -18.22 24.96
C ALA A 232 31.08 -18.65 26.34
N LYS A 233 31.56 -17.70 27.16
CA LYS A 233 31.69 -17.89 28.61
C LYS A 233 31.98 -16.57 29.33
N GLU A 234 31.01 -15.66 29.38
CA GLU A 234 30.85 -14.72 30.51
C GLU A 234 29.54 -13.93 30.40
N SER A 235 28.53 -14.40 31.11
CA SER A 235 27.34 -13.67 31.57
C SER A 235 26.45 -14.73 32.20
N GLY A 236 26.04 -14.67 33.45
CA GLY A 236 25.97 -13.57 34.39
C GLY A 236 24.99 -14.05 35.44
N GLU A 237 25.43 -13.92 36.66
CA GLU A 237 24.87 -14.47 37.88
C GLU A 237 23.43 -14.00 38.14
N VAL A 238 22.65 -14.91 38.72
CA VAL A 238 21.29 -14.71 39.21
C VAL A 238 21.27 -13.59 40.26
N GLN A 239 20.49 -12.54 40.03
CA GLN A 239 20.02 -11.68 41.12
C GLN A 239 18.58 -11.22 40.91
N LYS A 240 17.71 -11.73 41.78
CA LYS A 240 16.36 -11.23 42.07
C LYS A 240 16.45 -10.34 43.31
N PRO A 241 15.77 -9.19 43.35
CA PRO A 241 14.82 -8.93 44.44
C PRO A 241 13.54 -8.26 43.91
N LYS A 242 12.35 -8.77 44.21
CA LYS A 242 11.52 -8.52 45.42
C LYS A 242 10.87 -7.12 45.42
N GLN A 243 9.63 -7.08 44.90
CA GLN A 243 8.61 -6.07 45.22
C GLN A 243 8.35 -6.03 46.74
N PRO A 244 7.92 -4.89 47.26
CA PRO A 244 6.47 -4.63 47.36
C PRO A 244 5.97 -3.54 46.39
#